data_AF-E5BG02-F1
#
_entry.id   AF-E5BG02-F1
#
_cell.length_a   1.000
_cell.length_b   1.000
_cell.length_c   1.000
_cell.angle_alpha   90.00
_cell.angle_beta   90.00
_cell.angle_gamma   90.00
#
_symmetry.space_group_name_H-M   'P 1'
#
loop_
_entity.id
_entity.type
_entity.pdbx_description
1 polymer ?
#
loop_
_entity_poly.entity_id
_entity_poly.type
_entity_poly.pdbx_seq_one_letter_code
_entity_poly.pdbx_strand_id
1 'polypeptide(L)'
;MKNGRPDFRDIKSFEEFSRYYWYREELSKICKSLGLEYRSTKQELNHIIEQYFMGNRIEKSQRNGNKNQTEVVTLCTPLLECAFSFNQKFRDYFSAVTCVSPFKFNADMATAWRKVKTENDLNFTIQDMLKVYYGESDYAKYDNSACQWNQFLKDFCSDEFSDYYSNKLKVAAIIWKEVRDSKNEKIYSRQLLNEYGDKIEEYHK
;
A
#
# COMPACT_ATOMS: atom_id res chain seq x y z
N MET A 1 6.87 22.58 -0.18
CA MET A 1 7.33 23.35 0.99
C MET A 1 6.63 22.70 2.18
N LYS A 2 7.23 21.77 2.95
CA LYS A 2 8.45 21.83 3.80
C LYS A 2 8.36 22.83 4.96
N ASN A 3 7.22 22.91 5.64
CA ASN A 3 7.17 23.60 6.93
C ASN A 3 7.05 22.54 8.03
N GLY A 4 8.15 22.28 8.75
CA GLY A 4 8.12 21.54 10.03
C GLY A 4 8.64 20.09 10.06
N ARG A 5 8.89 19.42 8.91
CA ARG A 5 9.46 18.06 8.88
C ARG A 5 11.00 18.09 8.78
N PRO A 6 11.74 17.46 9.70
CA PRO A 6 13.21 17.41 9.67
C PRO A 6 13.72 16.62 8.45
N ASP A 7 15.01 16.82 8.11
CA ASP A 7 15.67 15.92 7.16
C ASP A 7 15.80 14.53 7.79
N PHE A 8 15.74 13.47 6.98
CA PHE A 8 15.88 12.11 7.49
C PHE A 8 17.21 11.92 8.24
N ARG A 9 18.29 12.61 7.83
CA ARG A 9 19.61 12.54 8.48
C ARG A 9 19.62 13.05 9.93
N ASP A 10 18.67 13.93 10.24
CA ASP A 10 18.57 14.54 11.56
C ASP A 10 17.78 13.66 12.53
N ILE A 11 16.95 12.75 12.02
CA ILE A 11 16.10 11.83 12.81
C ILE A 11 16.96 10.73 13.46
N LYS A 12 16.79 10.52 14.77
CA LYS A 12 17.63 9.58 15.54
C LYS A 12 16.93 8.29 15.98
N SER A 13 15.61 8.24 15.88
CA SER A 13 14.83 7.04 16.25
C SER A 13 13.68 6.80 15.27
N PHE A 14 13.23 5.54 15.22
CA PHE A 14 12.04 5.19 14.45
C PHE A 14 10.77 5.84 15.02
N GLU A 15 10.70 6.03 16.34
CA GLU A 15 9.58 6.72 16.99
C GLU A 15 9.47 8.17 16.52
N GLU A 16 10.59 8.88 16.37
CA GLU A 16 10.58 10.23 15.80
C GLU A 16 10.22 10.19 14.31
N PHE A 17 10.79 9.23 13.57
CA PHE A 17 10.51 9.03 12.14
C PHE A 17 9.01 8.85 11.86
N SER A 18 8.32 8.03 12.67
CA SER A 18 6.93 7.63 12.46
C SER A 18 5.91 8.75 12.73
N ARG A 19 6.32 9.82 13.44
CA ARG A 19 5.48 11.01 13.67
C ARG A 19 5.18 11.78 12.38
N TYR A 20 6.02 11.60 11.36
CA TYR A 20 5.92 12.31 10.10
C TYR A 20 5.30 11.44 9.01
N TYR A 21 4.48 12.06 8.16
CA TYR A 21 3.99 11.40 6.97
C TYR A 21 5.09 11.33 5.91
N TRP A 22 5.28 10.15 5.32
CA TRP A 22 6.23 9.93 4.23
C TRP A 22 5.51 9.32 3.02
N TYR A 23 5.77 9.87 1.84
CA TYR A 23 5.34 9.24 0.58
C TYR A 23 6.23 8.05 0.24
N ARG A 24 5.69 7.06 -0.47
CA ARG A 24 6.43 5.86 -0.87
C ARG A 24 7.73 6.21 -1.61
N GLU A 25 7.69 7.20 -2.49
CA GLU A 25 8.84 7.67 -3.27
C GLU A 25 9.92 8.28 -2.37
N GLU A 26 9.53 8.91 -1.26
CA GLU A 26 10.46 9.44 -0.27
C GLU A 26 11.12 8.32 0.51
N LEU A 27 10.33 7.35 0.98
CA LEU A 27 10.84 6.15 1.65
C LEU A 27 11.82 5.39 0.73
N SER A 28 11.47 5.23 -0.54
CA SER A 28 12.33 4.57 -1.53
C SER A 28 13.65 5.32 -1.72
N LYS A 29 13.63 6.66 -1.77
CA LYS A 29 14.85 7.48 -1.83
C LYS A 29 15.71 7.33 -0.58
N ILE A 30 15.09 7.30 0.61
CA ILE A 30 15.78 7.08 1.89
C ILE A 30 16.47 5.72 1.87
N CYS A 31 15.72 4.62 1.64
CA CYS A 31 16.28 3.27 1.58
C CYS A 31 17.42 3.16 0.57
N LYS A 32 17.24 3.76 -0.63
CA LYS A 32 18.28 3.77 -1.67
C LYS A 32 19.55 4.48 -1.20
N SER A 33 19.42 5.61 -0.49
CA SER A 33 20.58 6.34 0.05
C SER A 33 21.32 5.59 1.15
N LEU A 34 20.63 4.68 1.85
CA LEU A 34 21.18 3.81 2.89
C LEU A 34 21.76 2.49 2.34
N GLY A 35 21.61 2.22 1.05
CA GLY A 35 22.00 0.95 0.42
C GLY A 35 21.06 -0.23 0.74
N LEU A 36 19.83 0.05 1.18
CA LEU A 36 18.81 -0.95 1.52
C LEU A 36 17.94 -1.31 0.31
N GLU A 37 17.10 -2.34 0.43
CA GLU A 37 16.05 -2.61 -0.55
C GLU A 37 15.11 -1.40 -0.67
N TYR A 38 14.85 -0.97 -1.91
CA TYR A 38 14.13 0.27 -2.20
C TYR A 38 13.02 0.10 -3.25
N ARG A 39 12.88 -1.10 -3.84
CA ARG A 39 11.91 -1.41 -4.90
C ARG A 39 10.67 -2.12 -4.36
N SER A 40 10.27 -1.75 -3.15
CA SER A 40 9.18 -2.40 -2.42
C SER A 40 7.96 -1.49 -2.27
N THR A 41 6.92 -1.99 -1.61
CA THR A 41 5.71 -1.25 -1.24
C THR A 41 6.00 -0.24 -0.13
N LYS A 42 5.08 0.72 0.09
CA LYS A 42 5.22 1.70 1.17
C LYS A 42 5.38 1.02 2.55
N GLN A 43 4.60 -0.02 2.81
CA GLN A 43 4.64 -0.78 4.07
C GLN A 43 5.99 -1.48 4.25
N GLU A 44 6.46 -2.21 3.23
CA GLU A 44 7.76 -2.87 3.27
C GLU A 44 8.91 -1.86 3.44
N LEU A 45 8.85 -0.71 2.77
CA LEU A 45 9.85 0.34 2.93
C LEU A 45 9.85 0.93 4.35
N ASN A 46 8.67 1.13 4.95
CA ASN A 46 8.57 1.54 6.36
C ASN A 46 9.19 0.49 7.29
N HIS A 47 8.88 -0.79 7.08
CA HIS A 47 9.45 -1.88 7.87
C HIS A 47 10.98 -1.96 7.69
N ILE A 48 11.50 -1.79 6.47
CA ILE A 48 12.94 -1.74 6.20
C ILE A 48 13.61 -0.60 6.99
N ILE A 49 12.97 0.57 7.07
CA ILE A 49 13.48 1.71 7.84
C ILE A 49 13.40 1.45 9.35
N GLU A 50 12.32 0.83 9.83
CA GLU A 50 12.20 0.37 11.22
C GLU A 50 13.34 -0.58 11.60
N GLN A 51 13.57 -1.61 10.77
CA GLN A 51 14.67 -2.56 10.95
C GLN A 51 16.02 -1.87 10.94
N TYR A 52 16.21 -0.87 10.07
CA TYR A 52 17.42 -0.06 10.03
C TYR A 52 17.69 0.68 11.36
N PHE A 53 16.66 1.29 11.97
CA PHE A 53 16.80 1.92 13.29
C PHE A 53 17.05 0.90 14.42
N MET A 54 16.62 -0.36 14.25
CA MET A 54 16.94 -1.46 15.17
C MET A 54 18.34 -2.07 14.93
N GLY A 55 19.09 -1.60 13.94
CA GLY A 55 20.43 -2.09 13.60
C GLY A 55 20.46 -3.23 12.56
N ASN A 56 19.30 -3.67 12.06
CA ASN A 56 19.18 -4.70 11.04
C ASN A 56 19.24 -4.08 9.63
N ARG A 57 19.82 -4.79 8.65
CA ARG A 57 19.93 -4.30 7.26
C ARG A 57 19.25 -5.28 6.31
N ILE A 58 18.14 -4.85 5.71
CA ILE A 58 17.48 -5.59 4.62
C ILE A 58 18.05 -5.08 3.30
N GLU A 59 19.03 -5.81 2.79
CA GLU A 59 19.71 -5.46 1.55
C GLU A 59 18.89 -5.78 0.31
N LYS A 60 19.30 -5.15 -0.79
CA LYS A 60 18.67 -5.35 -2.09
C LYS A 60 18.86 -6.79 -2.57
N SER A 61 17.75 -7.48 -2.84
CA SER A 61 17.80 -8.83 -3.41
C SER A 61 18.34 -8.81 -4.86
N GLN A 62 19.23 -9.74 -5.19
CA GLN A 62 19.58 -10.01 -6.59
C GLN A 62 18.42 -10.74 -7.24
N ARG A 63 17.97 -10.28 -8.42
CA ARG A 63 16.90 -10.95 -9.18
C ARG A 63 17.43 -12.25 -9.75
N ASN A 64 17.16 -13.37 -9.09
CA ASN A 64 17.39 -14.70 -9.66
C ASN A 64 16.24 -15.01 -10.63
N GLY A 65 16.51 -14.86 -11.94
CA GLY A 65 15.56 -15.22 -12.98
C GLY A 65 15.59 -16.71 -13.25
N ASN A 66 14.87 -17.52 -12.46
CA ASN A 66 14.66 -18.92 -12.81
C ASN A 66 13.62 -19.04 -13.93
N LYS A 67 13.99 -19.74 -15.01
CA LYS A 67 13.29 -19.82 -16.30
C LYS A 67 12.71 -21.21 -16.59
N ASN A 68 12.25 -21.95 -15.58
CA ASN A 68 11.47 -23.15 -15.85
C ASN A 68 10.02 -22.70 -16.02
N GLN A 69 9.62 -22.48 -17.27
CA GLN A 69 8.31 -21.95 -17.62
C GLN A 69 7.45 -23.08 -18.17
N THR A 70 6.34 -23.37 -17.50
CA THR A 70 5.29 -24.22 -18.08
C THR A 70 4.48 -23.41 -19.09
N GLU A 71 4.38 -23.89 -20.34
CA GLU A 71 3.62 -23.19 -21.41
C GLU A 71 2.11 -23.17 -21.15
N VAL A 72 1.58 -24.21 -20.51
CA VAL A 72 0.15 -24.37 -20.21
C VAL A 72 -0.13 -24.01 -18.75
N VAL A 73 -0.95 -22.97 -18.53
CA VAL A 73 -1.41 -22.55 -17.21
C VAL A 73 -2.78 -23.16 -16.93
N THR A 74 -2.88 -23.94 -15.87
CA THR A 74 -4.14 -24.48 -15.34
C THR A 74 -4.37 -23.99 -13.91
N LEU A 75 -5.56 -24.25 -13.36
CA LEU A 75 -5.90 -23.89 -11.98
C LEU A 75 -4.95 -24.52 -10.95
N CYS A 76 -4.43 -25.72 -11.24
CA CYS A 76 -3.53 -26.43 -10.35
C CYS A 76 -2.05 -26.02 -10.53
N THR A 77 -1.72 -25.16 -11.49
CA THR A 77 -0.33 -24.77 -11.73
C THR A 77 0.19 -23.89 -10.60
N PRO A 78 1.34 -24.23 -9.97
CA PRO A 78 1.97 -23.37 -8.98
C PRO A 78 2.40 -22.02 -9.56
N LEU A 79 2.25 -20.94 -8.79
CA LEU A 79 2.55 -19.58 -9.26
C LEU A 79 4.03 -19.39 -9.59
N LEU A 80 4.92 -20.03 -8.82
CA LEU A 80 6.37 -19.96 -9.02
C LEU A 80 6.83 -20.73 -10.27
N GLU A 81 6.01 -21.64 -10.81
CA GLU A 81 6.33 -22.46 -12.00
C GLU A 81 5.74 -21.91 -13.31
N CYS A 82 4.75 -21.01 -13.23
CA CYS A 82 4.11 -20.44 -14.42
C CYS A 82 4.50 -18.99 -14.74
N ALA A 83 5.59 -18.50 -14.13
CA ALA A 83 6.04 -17.11 -14.27
C ALA A 83 4.91 -16.09 -13.97
N PHE A 84 4.12 -16.36 -12.91
CA PHE A 84 2.99 -15.53 -12.54
C PHE A 84 3.38 -14.06 -12.35
N SER A 85 2.60 -13.17 -12.94
CA SER A 85 2.70 -11.73 -12.70
C SER A 85 1.37 -11.03 -12.98
N PHE A 86 1.17 -9.88 -12.36
CA PHE A 86 -0.04 -9.05 -12.51
C PHE A 86 -0.06 -8.28 -13.86
N ASN A 87 0.08 -9.02 -14.96
CA ASN A 87 0.14 -8.52 -16.33
C ASN A 87 -1.18 -8.77 -17.08
N GLN A 88 -1.25 -8.40 -18.37
CA GLN A 88 -2.46 -8.61 -19.18
C GLN A 88 -2.75 -10.10 -19.43
N LYS A 89 -1.74 -10.92 -19.70
CA LYS A 89 -1.88 -12.38 -19.90
C LYS A 89 -2.66 -13.05 -18.77
N PHE A 90 -2.26 -12.82 -17.52
CA PHE A 90 -2.98 -13.38 -16.38
C PHE A 90 -4.31 -12.68 -16.14
N ARG A 91 -4.46 -11.39 -16.49
CA ARG A 91 -5.75 -10.70 -16.42
C ARG A 91 -6.80 -11.36 -17.33
N ASP A 92 -6.40 -11.69 -18.56
CA ASP A 92 -7.27 -12.36 -19.55
C ASP A 92 -7.62 -13.78 -19.09
N TYR A 93 -6.64 -14.53 -18.57
CA TYR A 93 -6.86 -15.87 -18.01
C TYR A 93 -7.86 -15.84 -16.85
N PHE A 94 -7.63 -14.98 -15.84
CA PHE A 94 -8.53 -14.86 -14.70
C PHE A 94 -9.92 -14.38 -15.16
N SER A 95 -10.00 -13.45 -16.11
CA SER A 95 -11.28 -13.00 -16.69
C SER A 95 -12.08 -14.15 -17.30
N ALA A 96 -11.42 -15.04 -18.06
CA ALA A 96 -12.05 -16.20 -18.67
C ALA A 96 -12.53 -17.22 -17.62
N VAL A 97 -11.73 -17.47 -16.58
CA VAL A 97 -12.07 -18.42 -15.51
C VAL A 97 -13.18 -17.90 -14.60
N THR A 98 -13.18 -16.61 -14.27
CA THR A 98 -14.18 -16.03 -13.35
C THR A 98 -15.40 -15.45 -14.06
N CYS A 99 -15.42 -15.41 -15.38
CA CYS A 99 -16.43 -14.72 -16.20
C CYS A 99 -16.59 -13.21 -15.84
N VAL A 100 -15.53 -12.56 -15.33
CA VAL A 100 -15.54 -11.14 -14.95
C VAL A 100 -14.67 -10.35 -15.92
N SER A 101 -15.22 -9.35 -16.59
CA SER A 101 -14.47 -8.47 -17.49
C SER A 101 -14.86 -7.00 -17.32
N PRO A 102 -13.90 -6.08 -17.08
CA PRO A 102 -12.46 -6.33 -16.93
C PRO A 102 -12.12 -6.93 -15.56
N PHE A 103 -11.30 -7.99 -15.54
CA PHE A 103 -10.79 -8.56 -14.29
C PHE A 103 -9.79 -7.61 -13.61
N LYS A 104 -9.97 -7.39 -12.30
CA LYS A 104 -9.08 -6.56 -11.48
C LYS A 104 -8.50 -7.38 -10.34
N PHE A 105 -7.17 -7.53 -10.33
CA PHE A 105 -6.45 -8.05 -9.17
C PHE A 105 -6.68 -7.13 -7.96
N ASN A 106 -7.03 -7.72 -6.82
CA ASN A 106 -7.25 -6.99 -5.58
C ASN A 106 -5.95 -6.93 -4.74
N ALA A 107 -5.99 -6.18 -3.64
CA ALA A 107 -4.83 -5.98 -2.78
C ALA A 107 -4.41 -7.25 -2.03
N ASP A 108 -5.37 -8.13 -1.70
CA ASP A 108 -5.11 -9.40 -1.02
C ASP A 108 -4.33 -10.35 -1.93
N MET A 109 -4.71 -10.47 -3.20
CA MET A 109 -3.95 -11.22 -4.22
C MET A 109 -2.52 -10.71 -4.35
N ALA A 110 -2.32 -9.39 -4.34
CA ALA A 110 -0.99 -8.79 -4.37
C ALA A 110 -0.17 -9.16 -3.12
N THR A 111 -0.81 -9.23 -1.95
CA THR A 111 -0.19 -9.63 -0.68
C THR A 111 0.14 -11.12 -0.67
N ALA A 112 -0.78 -11.97 -1.13
CA ALA A 112 -0.55 -13.40 -1.31
C ALA A 112 0.65 -13.66 -2.21
N TRP A 113 0.75 -12.99 -3.36
CA TRP A 113 1.89 -13.19 -4.26
C TRP A 113 3.22 -12.77 -3.64
N ARG A 114 3.23 -11.72 -2.80
CA ARG A 114 4.46 -11.35 -2.06
C ARG A 114 4.84 -12.44 -1.07
N LYS A 115 3.87 -12.93 -0.28
CA LYS A 115 4.07 -14.02 0.68
C LYS A 115 4.63 -15.27 0.01
N VAL A 116 4.04 -15.71 -1.10
CA VAL A 116 4.52 -16.85 -1.90
C VAL A 116 5.99 -16.70 -2.27
N LYS A 117 6.43 -15.52 -2.71
CA LYS A 117 7.83 -15.27 -3.08
C LYS A 117 8.75 -15.20 -1.87
N THR A 118 8.31 -14.58 -0.77
CA THR A 118 9.10 -14.43 0.45
C THR A 118 9.31 -15.77 1.14
N GLU A 119 8.28 -16.59 1.21
CA GLU A 119 8.30 -17.92 1.86
C GLU A 119 8.76 -19.03 0.90
N ASN A 120 8.96 -18.70 -0.39
CA ASN A 120 9.25 -19.65 -1.47
C ASN A 120 8.23 -20.81 -1.49
N ASP A 121 6.95 -20.47 -1.41
CA ASP A 121 5.85 -21.43 -1.34
C ASP A 121 5.62 -22.08 -2.72
N LEU A 122 6.25 -23.24 -2.91
CA LEU A 122 6.20 -24.01 -4.15
C LEU A 122 4.82 -24.63 -4.43
N ASN A 123 3.92 -24.66 -3.44
CA ASN A 123 2.63 -25.34 -3.56
C ASN A 123 1.47 -24.37 -3.85
N PHE A 124 1.67 -23.07 -3.71
CA PHE A 124 0.60 -22.09 -3.91
C PHE A 124 0.19 -22.00 -5.39
N THR A 125 -1.07 -22.34 -5.69
CA THR A 125 -1.58 -22.47 -7.07
C THR A 125 -2.47 -21.31 -7.53
N ILE A 126 -2.80 -21.29 -8.82
CA ILE A 126 -3.76 -20.34 -9.40
C ILE A 126 -5.14 -20.47 -8.74
N GLN A 127 -5.57 -21.68 -8.38
CA GLN A 127 -6.80 -21.93 -7.64
C GLN A 127 -6.76 -21.27 -6.25
N ASP A 128 -5.64 -21.34 -5.54
CA ASP A 128 -5.51 -20.71 -4.23
C ASP A 128 -5.53 -19.19 -4.34
N MET A 129 -4.90 -18.64 -5.39
CA MET A 129 -5.01 -17.21 -5.71
C MET A 129 -6.46 -16.78 -5.97
N LEU A 130 -7.30 -17.63 -6.57
CA LEU A 130 -8.74 -17.36 -6.74
C LEU A 130 -9.50 -17.44 -5.41
N LYS A 131 -9.19 -18.38 -4.53
CA LYS A 131 -9.78 -18.41 -3.18
C LYS A 131 -9.49 -17.12 -2.42
N VAL A 132 -8.27 -16.58 -2.54
CA VAL A 132 -7.91 -15.26 -2.00
C VAL A 132 -8.76 -14.16 -2.65
N TYR A 133 -8.95 -14.20 -3.97
CA TYR A 133 -9.79 -13.23 -4.68
C TYR A 133 -11.24 -13.19 -4.17
N TYR A 134 -11.84 -14.36 -3.94
CA TYR A 134 -13.22 -14.49 -3.43
C TYR A 134 -13.35 -14.29 -1.91
N GLY A 135 -12.23 -14.13 -1.19
CA GLY A 135 -12.24 -14.01 0.27
C GLY A 135 -12.48 -15.34 1.00
N GLU A 136 -12.31 -16.47 0.30
CA GLU A 136 -12.47 -17.83 0.82
C GLU A 136 -11.19 -18.37 1.48
N SER A 137 -10.08 -17.63 1.39
CA SER A 137 -8.80 -17.98 2.00
C SER A 137 -8.27 -16.83 2.84
N ASP A 138 -7.73 -17.16 4.01
CA ASP A 138 -7.03 -16.26 4.93
C ASP A 138 -5.51 -16.27 4.70
N TYR A 139 -5.02 -16.91 3.62
CA TYR A 139 -3.59 -17.07 3.33
C TYR A 139 -2.80 -15.76 3.41
N ALA A 140 -3.40 -14.67 2.92
CA ALA A 140 -2.89 -13.33 3.08
C ALA A 140 -4.04 -12.32 3.06
N LYS A 141 -3.94 -11.31 3.93
CA LYS A 141 -4.80 -10.13 3.92
C LYS A 141 -3.95 -8.89 3.80
N TYR A 142 -4.38 -7.96 2.95
CA TYR A 142 -3.72 -6.69 2.76
C TYR A 142 -3.94 -5.80 3.98
N ASP A 143 -2.85 -5.49 4.67
CA ASP A 143 -2.85 -4.47 5.71
C ASP A 143 -2.81 -3.07 5.06
N ASN A 144 -3.91 -2.33 5.20
CA ASN A 144 -4.04 -0.98 4.67
C ASN A 144 -3.59 0.12 5.66
N SER A 145 -3.13 -0.24 6.86
CA SER A 145 -2.77 0.69 7.94
C SER A 145 -1.70 1.71 7.53
N ALA A 146 -0.74 1.30 6.69
CA ALA A 146 0.34 2.18 6.21
C ALA A 146 -0.14 3.27 5.24
N CYS A 147 -1.35 3.15 4.68
CA CYS A 147 -1.92 4.07 3.70
C CYS A 147 -2.84 5.11 4.36
N GLN A 148 -2.28 5.91 5.27
CA GLN A 148 -3.00 6.89 6.09
C GLN A 148 -3.92 7.83 5.30
N TRP A 149 -3.51 8.31 4.10
CA TRP A 149 -4.39 9.12 3.25
C TRP A 149 -5.67 8.36 2.83
N ASN A 150 -5.54 7.09 2.43
CA ASN A 150 -6.69 6.30 2.00
C ASN A 150 -7.64 6.04 3.17
N GLN A 151 -7.07 5.78 4.36
CA GLN A 151 -7.84 5.62 5.58
C GLN A 151 -8.56 6.93 5.95
N PHE A 152 -7.83 8.04 5.98
CA PHE A 152 -8.39 9.37 6.22
C PHE A 152 -9.54 9.72 5.27
N LEU A 153 -9.34 9.50 3.96
CA LEU A 153 -10.38 9.76 2.96
C LEU A 153 -11.59 8.86 3.14
N LYS A 154 -11.38 7.57 3.46
CA LYS A 154 -12.46 6.62 3.73
C LYS A 154 -13.28 7.07 4.94
N ASP A 155 -12.62 7.40 6.04
CA ASP A 155 -13.26 7.83 7.29
C ASP A 155 -14.02 9.14 7.10
N PHE A 156 -13.42 10.14 6.42
CA PHE A 156 -14.11 11.37 6.04
C PHE A 156 -15.36 11.08 5.20
N CYS A 157 -15.27 10.25 4.17
CA CYS A 157 -16.41 9.92 3.31
C CYS A 157 -17.50 9.10 4.02
N SER A 158 -17.18 8.43 5.12
CA SER A 158 -18.13 7.71 5.97
C SER A 158 -18.83 8.62 6.99
N ASP A 159 -18.35 9.84 7.22
CA ASP A 159 -19.04 10.82 8.05
C ASP A 159 -20.22 11.45 7.28
N GLU A 160 -21.41 11.46 7.89
CA GLU A 160 -22.61 12.11 7.36
C GLU A 160 -22.38 13.60 7.04
N PHE A 161 -21.52 14.29 7.79
CA PHE A 161 -21.20 15.70 7.54
C PHE A 161 -20.43 15.92 6.23
N SER A 162 -19.81 14.86 5.69
CA SER A 162 -19.19 14.94 4.36
C SER A 162 -20.21 15.21 3.25
N ASP A 163 -21.48 14.89 3.47
CA ASP A 163 -22.56 15.15 2.51
C ASP A 163 -22.91 16.64 2.37
N TYR A 164 -22.48 17.49 3.30
CA TYR A 164 -22.65 18.94 3.19
C TYR A 164 -21.70 19.61 2.20
N TYR A 165 -20.73 18.86 1.65
CA TYR A 165 -19.78 19.40 0.69
C TYR A 165 -20.03 18.88 -0.72
N SER A 166 -19.99 19.79 -1.69
CA SER A 166 -20.15 19.48 -3.12
C SER A 166 -18.96 18.68 -3.67
N ASN A 167 -17.74 18.99 -3.24
CA ASN A 167 -16.51 18.33 -3.65
C ASN A 167 -15.78 17.66 -2.47
N LYS A 168 -16.28 16.48 -2.06
CA LYS A 168 -15.73 15.67 -0.96
C LYS A 168 -14.22 15.44 -1.06
N LEU A 169 -13.73 15.09 -2.25
CA LEU A 169 -12.31 14.77 -2.44
C LEU A 169 -11.42 16.00 -2.21
N LYS A 170 -11.86 17.17 -2.67
CA LYS A 170 -11.12 18.42 -2.50
C LYS A 170 -11.09 18.85 -1.03
N VAL A 171 -12.22 18.76 -0.34
CA VAL A 171 -12.32 19.04 1.10
C VAL A 171 -11.42 18.12 1.90
N ALA A 172 -11.50 16.80 1.67
CA ALA A 172 -10.63 15.82 2.31
C ALA A 172 -9.15 16.13 2.06
N ALA A 173 -8.77 16.50 0.83
CA ALA A 173 -7.39 16.84 0.50
C ALA A 173 -6.89 18.12 1.19
N ILE A 174 -7.75 19.12 1.36
CA ILE A 174 -7.44 20.36 2.08
C ILE A 174 -7.17 20.04 3.55
N ILE A 175 -8.09 19.36 4.22
CA ILE A 175 -7.93 19.01 5.64
C ILE A 175 -6.73 18.09 5.84
N TRP A 176 -6.59 17.08 4.98
CA TRP A 176 -5.46 16.16 5.02
C TRP A 176 -4.12 16.89 4.93
N LYS A 177 -4.02 17.92 4.10
CA LYS A 177 -2.79 18.71 3.97
C LYS A 177 -2.37 19.30 5.33
N GLU A 178 -3.32 19.86 6.07
CA GLU A 178 -3.07 20.46 7.39
C GLU A 178 -2.64 19.41 8.41
N VAL A 179 -3.40 18.31 8.51
CA VAL A 179 -3.09 17.21 9.43
C VAL A 179 -1.75 16.57 9.10
N ARG A 180 -1.48 16.30 7.82
CA ARG A 180 -0.25 15.67 7.32
C ARG A 180 0.99 16.51 7.66
N ASP A 181 0.89 17.82 7.52
CA ASP A 181 2.01 18.74 7.72
C ASP A 181 2.21 19.09 9.22
N SER A 182 1.26 18.71 10.08
CA SER A 182 1.33 18.86 11.54
C SER A 182 1.98 17.67 12.26
N LYS A 183 2.16 17.81 13.59
CA LYS A 183 2.55 16.71 14.49
C LYS A 183 1.36 15.91 15.02
N ASN A 184 0.12 16.29 14.68
CA ASN A 184 -1.09 15.61 15.14
C ASN A 184 -1.20 14.20 14.53
N GLU A 185 -2.13 13.40 15.04
CA GLU A 185 -2.42 12.08 14.48
C GLU A 185 -2.97 12.20 13.05
N LYS A 186 -2.55 11.31 12.15
CA LYS A 186 -2.93 11.34 10.72
C LYS A 186 -4.25 10.61 10.49
N ILE A 187 -5.22 10.92 11.34
CA ILE A 187 -6.54 10.27 11.42
C ILE A 187 -7.61 11.35 11.23
N TYR A 188 -8.70 11.00 10.54
CA TYR A 188 -9.84 11.89 10.42
C TYR A 188 -10.59 11.99 11.76
N SER A 189 -10.96 13.19 12.14
CA SER A 189 -11.95 13.43 13.19
C SER A 189 -12.90 14.53 12.74
N ARG A 190 -14.16 14.45 13.17
CA ARG A 190 -15.19 15.46 12.86
C ARG A 190 -14.77 16.87 13.30
N GLN A 191 -13.97 16.99 14.36
CA GLN A 191 -13.45 18.27 14.85
C GLN A 191 -12.64 19.02 13.79
N LEU A 192 -11.97 18.30 12.88
CA LEU A 192 -11.19 18.90 11.79
C LEU A 192 -12.07 19.71 10.83
N LEU A 193 -13.35 19.37 10.69
CA LEU A 193 -14.28 20.16 9.86
C LEU A 193 -14.49 21.56 10.44
N ASN A 194 -14.56 21.66 11.76
CA ASN A 194 -14.71 22.93 12.45
C ASN A 194 -13.38 23.68 12.49
N GLU A 195 -12.28 22.99 12.81
CA GLU A 195 -10.94 23.58 12.91
C GLU A 195 -10.48 24.21 11.59
N TYR A 196 -10.81 23.57 10.46
CA TYR A 196 -10.43 24.04 9.13
C TYR A 196 -11.62 24.55 8.32
N GLY A 197 -12.72 24.94 8.99
CA GLY A 197 -13.96 25.40 8.37
C GLY A 197 -13.74 26.52 7.35
N ASP A 198 -12.98 27.55 7.73
CA ASP A 198 -12.65 28.69 6.87
C ASP A 198 -11.95 28.29 5.55
N LYS A 199 -11.25 27.14 5.53
CA LYS A 199 -10.53 26.65 4.35
C LYS A 199 -11.39 25.79 3.43
N ILE A 200 -12.57 25.36 3.90
CA ILE A 200 -13.46 24.43 3.19
C ILE A 200 -14.86 25.01 2.95
N GLU A 201 -15.13 26.22 3.44
CA GLU A 201 -16.41 26.93 3.32
C GLU A 201 -16.88 27.06 1.87
N GLU A 202 -15.97 27.37 0.93
CA GLU A 202 -16.30 27.53 -0.49
C GLU A 202 -16.87 26.25 -1.15
N TYR A 203 -16.72 25.09 -0.50
CA TYR A 203 -17.22 23.81 -0.98
C TYR A 203 -18.54 23.39 -0.35
N HIS A 204 -19.08 24.17 0.59
CA HIS A 204 -20.37 23.91 1.21
C HIS A 204 -21.49 23.96 0.15
N LYS A 205 -22.46 23.06 0.29
CA LYS A 205 -23.67 23.04 -0.55
C LYS A 205 -24.67 24.12 -0.14
#